data_AF-W2K0F3-F1
#
_entry.id   AF-W2K0F3-F1
#
_cell.length_a   1.000
_cell.length_b   1.000
_cell.length_c   1.000
_cell.angle_alpha   90.00
_cell.angle_beta   90.00
_cell.angle_gamma   90.00
#
_symmetry.space_group_name_H-M   'P 1'
#
loop_
_entity.id
_entity.type
_entity.pdbx_description
1 polymer ?
#
loop_
_entity_poly.entity_id
_entity_poly.type
_entity_poly.pdbx_seq_one_letter_code
_entity_poly.pdbx_strand_id
1 'polypeptide(L)'
;MEEREHASGKNYFQYVDKRKFSSSFKQASATLKRTLLLHHPETQEVCEDLDVADSAVAFKFRVSTQLKTGKDTSVLLRVINRRYEEDHRAVVWRVFAEGQGAFYWDARR
;
A
#
# COMPACT_ATOMS: atom_id res chain seq x y z
N MET A 1 -15.51 0.32 0.35
CA MET A 1 -14.43 1.32 0.48
C MET A 1 -15.10 2.55 1.05
N GLU A 2 -14.65 3.03 2.21
CA GLU A 2 -15.25 4.17 2.91
C GLU A 2 -14.20 5.28 3.07
N GLU A 3 -14.57 6.54 2.81
CA GLU A 3 -13.72 7.69 3.14
C GLU A 3 -13.83 7.99 4.63
N ARG A 4 -12.69 8.15 5.30
CA ARG A 4 -12.60 8.49 6.72
C ARG A 4 -11.59 9.61 6.94
N GLU A 5 -11.82 10.41 7.97
CA GLU A 5 -10.89 11.46 8.39
C GLU A 5 -9.96 10.93 9.49
N HIS A 6 -8.65 11.06 9.30
CA HIS A 6 -7.65 10.76 10.32
C HIS A 6 -7.51 11.93 11.28
N ALA A 7 -7.16 11.69 12.55
CA ALA A 7 -6.97 12.73 13.58
C ALA A 7 -5.94 13.83 13.21
N SER A 8 -5.15 13.62 12.16
CA SER A 8 -4.25 14.62 11.57
C SER A 8 -4.92 15.54 10.53
N GLY A 9 -6.24 15.51 10.38
CA GLY A 9 -7.00 16.28 9.38
C GLY A 9 -6.80 15.79 7.94
N LYS A 10 -6.41 14.52 7.74
CA LYS A 10 -6.19 13.93 6.40
C LYS A 10 -7.25 12.88 6.09
N ASN A 11 -7.90 13.00 4.94
CA ASN A 11 -8.83 11.98 4.46
C ASN A 11 -8.09 10.77 3.93
N TYR A 12 -8.63 9.58 4.20
CA TYR A 12 -8.12 8.32 3.68
C TYR A 12 -9.26 7.37 3.34
N PHE A 13 -9.05 6.51 2.35
CA PHE A 13 -9.99 5.44 2.03
C PHE A 13 -9.64 4.19 2.83
N GLN A 14 -10.61 3.64 3.55
CA GLN A 14 -10.49 2.39 4.26
C GLN A 14 -11.22 1.27 3.51
N TYR A 15 -10.49 0.17 3.29
CA TYR A 15 -11.04 -1.10 2.85
C TYR A 15 -10.71 -2.15 3.89
N VAL A 16 -11.73 -2.80 4.43
CA VAL A 16 -11.61 -3.87 5.42
C VAL A 16 -12.08 -5.16 4.78
N ASP A 17 -11.23 -6.18 4.81
CA ASP A 17 -11.53 -7.52 4.30
C ASP A 17 -11.05 -8.55 5.33
N LYS A 18 -11.78 -9.66 5.44
CA LYS A 18 -11.45 -10.77 6.33
C LYS A 18 -11.18 -12.00 5.49
N ARG A 19 -9.94 -12.47 5.49
CA ARG A 19 -9.53 -13.70 4.79
C ARG A 19 -8.85 -14.66 5.75
N LYS A 20 -9.17 -15.95 5.60
CA LYS A 20 -8.41 -17.03 6.24
C LYS A 20 -7.24 -17.38 5.33
N PHE A 21 -6.02 -17.27 5.85
CA PHE A 21 -4.82 -17.73 5.17
C PHE A 21 -4.36 -19.03 5.81
N SER A 22 -4.07 -20.05 5.00
CA SER A 22 -3.43 -21.29 5.44
C SER A 22 -1.91 -21.15 5.59
N SER A 23 -1.34 -20.02 5.18
CA SER A 23 0.08 -19.72 5.22
C SER A 23 0.50 -18.93 6.47
N SER A 24 1.80 -18.95 6.79
CA SER A 24 2.34 -18.10 7.86
C SER A 24 2.27 -16.62 7.48
N PHE A 25 2.31 -15.72 8.46
CA PHE A 25 2.33 -14.27 8.22
C PHE A 25 3.46 -13.84 7.28
N LYS A 26 4.67 -14.37 7.49
CA LYS A 26 5.83 -14.09 6.64
C LYS A 26 5.60 -14.54 5.19
N GLN A 27 5.00 -15.72 5.00
CA GLN A 27 4.65 -16.22 3.67
C GLN A 27 3.56 -15.37 3.01
N ALA A 28 2.49 -15.01 3.74
CA ALA A 28 1.43 -14.16 3.24
C ALA A 28 1.94 -12.77 2.82
N SER A 29 2.80 -12.15 3.64
CA SER A 29 3.45 -10.86 3.33
C SER A 29 4.36 -10.95 2.10
N ALA A 30 5.14 -12.03 1.98
CA ALA A 30 5.99 -12.26 0.80
C ALA A 30 5.17 -12.47 -0.48
N THR A 31 4.06 -13.22 -0.40
CA THR A 31 3.13 -13.40 -1.52
C THR A 31 2.51 -12.08 -1.94
N LEU A 32 2.03 -11.26 -1.00
CA LEU A 32 1.47 -9.94 -1.30
C LEU A 32 2.48 -9.04 -2.02
N LYS A 33 3.72 -8.97 -1.52
CA LYS A 33 4.80 -8.22 -2.15
C LYS A 33 5.04 -8.68 -3.59
N ARG A 34 5.12 -10.00 -3.83
CA ARG A 34 5.29 -10.56 -5.18
C ARG A 34 4.12 -10.23 -6.10
N THR A 35 2.88 -10.37 -5.62
CA THR A 35 1.67 -10.04 -6.40
C THR A 35 1.68 -8.58 -6.82
N LEU A 36 2.01 -7.66 -5.91
CA LEU A 36 2.09 -6.23 -6.23
C LEU A 36 3.18 -5.92 -7.25
N LEU A 37 4.35 -6.56 -7.15
CA LEU A 37 5.42 -6.40 -8.14
C LEU A 37 5.05 -6.96 -9.52
N LEU A 38 4.34 -8.10 -9.58
CA LEU A 38 3.92 -8.72 -10.84
C LEU A 38 2.85 -7.91 -11.58
N HIS A 39 1.91 -7.29 -10.86
CA HIS A 39 0.84 -6.52 -11.48
C HIS A 39 1.26 -5.11 -11.92
N HIS A 40 2.45 -4.67 -11.52
CA HIS A 40 2.95 -3.34 -11.87
C HIS A 40 4.40 -3.42 -12.36
N PRO A 41 4.68 -4.07 -13.51
CA PRO A 41 6.03 -4.26 -14.02
C PRO A 41 6.73 -2.95 -14.42
N GLU A 42 5.96 -1.92 -14.84
CA GLU A 42 6.44 -0.55 -15.06
C GLU A 42 6.75 0.26 -13.79
N THR A 43 6.69 -0.37 -12.60
CA THR A 43 7.08 0.23 -11.32
C THR A 43 8.59 0.45 -11.28
N GLN A 44 9.01 1.70 -11.48
CA GLN A 44 10.40 2.09 -11.26
C GLN A 44 10.62 2.37 -9.76
N GLU A 45 11.12 1.33 -9.09
CA GLU A 45 12.03 1.34 -7.93
C GLU A 45 11.54 1.51 -6.47
N VAL A 46 12.40 0.90 -5.64
CA VAL A 46 12.56 0.88 -4.17
C VAL A 46 11.53 0.10 -3.38
N CYS A 47 11.60 -1.24 -3.48
CA CYS A 47 11.04 -2.11 -2.44
C CYS A 47 12.00 -2.22 -1.25
N GLU A 48 12.03 -1.18 -0.42
CA GLU A 48 12.65 -1.24 0.90
C GLU A 48 11.78 -2.09 1.81
N ASP A 49 12.30 -3.24 2.23
CA ASP A 49 11.74 -3.95 3.38
C ASP A 49 12.09 -3.15 4.63
N LEU A 50 11.10 -2.50 5.19
CA LEU A 50 11.22 -1.81 6.47
C LEU A 50 10.88 -2.83 7.55
N ASP A 51 11.88 -3.30 8.29
CA ASP A 51 11.68 -4.12 9.48
C ASP A 51 11.08 -3.24 10.58
N VAL A 52 9.75 -3.26 10.68
CA VAL A 52 9.01 -2.45 11.66
C VAL A 52 8.82 -3.20 12.99
N ALA A 53 8.72 -4.55 12.94
CA ALA A 53 8.75 -5.50 14.06
C ALA A 53 8.52 -6.93 13.53
N ASP A 54 8.74 -7.97 14.35
CA ASP A 54 8.38 -9.37 14.01
C ASP A 54 6.90 -9.56 13.61
N SER A 55 6.03 -8.64 14.06
CA SER A 55 4.60 -8.63 13.77
C SER A 55 4.21 -7.71 12.61
N ALA A 56 5.15 -6.99 11.98
CA ALA A 56 4.84 -6.01 10.94
C ALA A 56 5.90 -5.99 9.83
N VAL A 57 5.44 -6.11 8.59
CA VAL A 57 6.27 -5.91 7.39
C VAL A 57 5.77 -4.65 6.71
N ALA A 58 6.66 -3.74 6.36
CA ALA A 58 6.32 -2.60 5.51
C ALA A 58 7.18 -2.59 4.26
N PHE A 59 6.57 -2.21 3.15
CA PHE A 59 7.25 -2.04 1.88
C PHE A 59 6.71 -0.82 1.14
N LYS A 60 7.60 -0.18 0.41
CA LYS A 60 7.35 1.00 -0.41
C LYS A 60 7.51 0.61 -1.88
N PHE A 61 6.76 1.21 -2.79
CA PHE A 61 7.02 1.08 -4.23
C PHE A 61 6.33 2.21 -5.00
N ARG A 62 6.85 2.53 -6.19
CA ARG A 62 6.32 3.60 -7.06
C ARG A 62 5.72 3.02 -8.34
N VAL A 63 4.41 3.14 -8.51
CA VAL A 63 3.73 2.77 -9.76
C VAL A 63 3.77 3.97 -10.69
N SER A 64 4.39 3.82 -11.86
CA SER A 64 4.45 4.85 -12.90
C SER A 64 3.54 4.49 -14.06
N THR A 65 2.93 5.49 -14.69
CA THR A 65 2.14 5.31 -15.90
C THR A 65 2.22 6.55 -16.78
N GLN A 66 2.10 6.37 -18.09
CA GLN A 66 2.00 7.47 -19.04
C GLN A 66 0.53 7.71 -19.36
N LEU A 67 0.06 8.93 -19.13
CA LEU A 67 -1.30 9.33 -19.49
C LEU A 67 -1.46 9.35 -21.02
N LYS A 68 -2.70 9.26 -21.50
CA LYS A 68 -3.02 9.40 -22.94
C LYS A 68 -2.50 10.70 -23.55
N THR A 69 -2.21 11.72 -22.73
CA THR A 69 -1.61 12.99 -23.13
C THR A 69 -0.09 12.92 -23.32
N GLY A 70 0.54 11.75 -23.18
CA GLY A 70 1.99 11.57 -23.21
C GLY A 70 2.71 12.06 -21.95
N LYS A 71 1.97 12.46 -20.91
CA LYS A 71 2.56 12.95 -19.66
C LYS A 71 2.78 11.78 -18.70
N ASP A 72 4.00 11.66 -18.19
CA ASP A 72 4.33 10.68 -17.16
C ASP A 72 3.79 11.11 -15.81
N THR A 73 3.28 10.15 -15.07
CA THR A 73 2.77 10.35 -13.71
C THR A 73 3.02 9.10 -12.89
N SER A 74 3.07 9.26 -11.57
CA SER A 74 3.30 8.12 -10.69
C SER A 74 2.53 8.25 -9.40
N VAL A 75 2.35 7.12 -8.73
CA VAL A 75 1.78 7.04 -7.39
C VAL A 75 2.78 6.30 -6.52
N LEU A 76 3.16 6.93 -5.41
CA LEU A 76 3.97 6.29 -4.39
C LEU A 76 3.04 5.55 -3.42
N LEU A 77 3.21 4.23 -3.35
CA LEU A 77 2.48 3.36 -2.46
C LEU A 77 3.37 2.96 -1.28
N ARG A 78 2.86 3.14 -0.06
CA ARG A 78 3.47 2.64 1.17
C ARG A 78 2.50 1.65 1.79
N VAL A 79 2.91 0.39 1.88
CA VAL A 79 2.08 -0.69 2.41
C VAL A 79 2.65 -1.14 3.74
N ILE A 80 1.80 -1.17 4.76
CA ILE A 80 2.12 -1.73 6.06
C ILE A 80 1.21 -2.93 6.23
N ASN A 81 1.79 -4.09 6.49
CA ASN A 81 1.07 -5.30 6.81
C ASN A 81 1.42 -5.70 8.25
N ARG A 82 0.43 -5.72 9.15
CA ARG A 82 0.62 -5.97 10.58
C ARG A 82 -0.26 -7.12 11.04
N ARG A 83 0.34 -8.06 11.75
CA ARG A 83 -0.32 -9.15 12.46
C ARG A 83 -0.66 -8.70 13.88
N TYR A 84 -1.91 -8.94 14.28
CA TYR A 84 -2.35 -8.89 15.66
C TYR A 84 -2.62 -10.31 16.13
N GLU A 85 -1.99 -10.69 17.24
CA GLU A 85 -2.27 -11.94 17.95
C GLU A 85 -3.24 -11.62 19.09
N GLU A 86 -4.53 -11.60 18.77
CA GLU A 86 -5.63 -11.65 19.74
C GLU A 86 -6.27 -13.06 19.67
N ASP A 87 -7.46 -13.28 20.23
CA ASP A 87 -8.19 -14.57 20.15
C ASP A 87 -8.31 -15.11 18.70
N HIS A 88 -8.15 -14.23 17.71
CA HIS A 88 -7.98 -14.56 16.30
C HIS A 88 -6.76 -13.85 15.69
N ARG A 89 -6.13 -14.48 14.69
CA ARG A 89 -5.06 -13.86 13.89
C ARG A 89 -5.68 -12.84 12.93
N ALA A 90 -5.53 -11.56 13.23
CA ALA A 90 -5.92 -10.48 12.34
C ALA A 90 -4.71 -9.95 11.57
N VAL A 91 -4.87 -9.78 10.25
CA VAL A 91 -3.87 -9.17 9.39
C VAL A 91 -4.45 -7.85 8.90
N VAL A 92 -3.87 -6.74 9.35
CA VAL A 92 -4.27 -5.40 8.90
C VAL A 92 -3.25 -4.95 7.88
N TRP A 93 -3.70 -4.76 6.64
CA TRP A 93 -2.94 -3.97 5.67
C TRP A 93 -3.39 -2.51 5.70
N ARG A 94 -2.46 -1.59 5.51
CA ARG A 94 -2.76 -0.18 5.22
C ARG A 94 -1.92 0.23 4.03
N VAL A 95 -2.57 0.82 3.02
CA VAL A 95 -1.90 1.37 1.84
C VAL A 95 -2.07 2.88 1.89
N PHE A 96 -0.95 3.60 1.87
CA PHE A 96 -0.94 5.04 1.66
C PHE A 96 -0.52 5.30 0.22
N ALA A 97 -1.38 6.00 -0.52
CA ALA A 97 -1.14 6.39 -1.90
C ALA A 97 -0.93 7.90 -1.99
N GLU A 98 0.15 8.31 -2.63
CA GLU A 98 0.51 9.71 -2.85
C GLU A 98 0.81 9.92 -4.33
N GLY A 99 -0.04 10.70 -5.01
CA GLY A 99 0.13 11.03 -6.42
C GLY A 99 1.30 11.99 -6.65
N GLN A 100 2.07 11.76 -7.71
CA GLN A 100 3.16 12.61 -8.17
C GLN A 100 2.93 12.99 -9.64
N GLY A 101 3.38 14.20 -10.03
CA GLY A 101 3.20 14.72 -11.38
C GLY A 101 1.77 15.21 -11.63
N ALA A 102 1.09 14.65 -12.63
CA ALA A 102 -0.29 15.03 -12.96
C ALA A 102 -1.32 14.65 -11.88
N PHE A 103 -1.00 13.66 -11.03
CA PHE A 103 -1.83 13.26 -9.88
C PHE A 103 -1.57 14.10 -8.62
N TYR A 104 -0.73 15.13 -8.68
CA TYR A 104 -0.56 16.04 -7.55
C TYR A 104 -1.82 16.90 -7.42
N TRP A 105 -2.54 16.74 -6.31
CA TRP A 105 -3.66 17.61 -5.96
C TRP A 105 -3.11 18.98 -5.55
N ASP A 106 -3.25 19.99 -6.41
CA ASP A 106 -3.10 21.39 -5.99
C ASP A 106 -4.46 21.87 -5.47
N ALA A 107 -4.56 22.07 -4.16
CA ALA A 107 -5.76 22.55 -3.49
C ALA A 107 -6.02 24.06 -3.70
N ARG A 108 -5.42 24.68 -4.72
CA ARG A 108 -5.61 26.09 -5.09
C ARG A 108 -6.05 26.26 -6.53
N ARG A 109 -7.28 25.86 -6.85
CA ARG A 109 -8.05 26.37 -7.98
C ARG A 109 -9.51 26.55 -7.62
#